data_AF-A0A381ZRU6-F1
#
_entry.id   AF-A0A381ZRU6-F1
#
_cell.length_a   1.000
_cell.length_b   1.000
_cell.length_c   1.000
_cell.angle_alpha   90.00
_cell.angle_beta   90.00
_cell.angle_gamma   90.00
#
_symmetry.space_group_name_H-M   'P 1'
#
loop_
_entity.id
_entity.type
_entity.pdbx_description
1 polymer ?
#
loop_
_entity_poly.entity_id
_entity_poly.type
_entity_poly.pdbx_seq_one_letter_code
_entity_poly.pdbx_strand_id
1 'polypeptide(L)'
;MATARNRLTISISIYSAFLGSGANLIAVLAQTSHYEVAARVSLVSTVWFCIFGAVGALLVVPISIYHFREDPMKLRDLATWPLLAFGFAVSWPFVTAAFFPVTLHFIVAIENGYGLSVFLSALPDVILRGFNSFFIYGAATIYTGILAGFVFGIGGIIIDAIDVVSDRYSWRYASVGVSIILGVSILCFSIFGPVELLNRFG
;
A
#
# COMPACT_ATOMS: atom_id res chain seq x y z
N MET A 1 13.91 10.34 -22.14
CA MET A 1 12.79 9.39 -21.98
C MET A 1 12.98 8.43 -20.80
N ALA A 2 14.05 7.64 -20.72
CA ALA A 2 14.27 6.69 -19.62
C ALA A 2 14.29 7.33 -18.22
N THR A 3 14.85 8.54 -18.09
CA THR A 3 14.94 9.29 -16.83
C THR A 3 13.58 9.78 -16.30
N ALA A 4 12.68 10.23 -17.19
CA ALA A 4 11.35 10.69 -16.82
C ALA A 4 10.44 9.52 -16.41
N ARG A 5 10.54 8.39 -17.12
CA ARG A 5 9.79 7.17 -16.76
C ARG A 5 10.19 6.66 -15.38
N ASN A 6 11.49 6.54 -15.11
CA ASN A 6 11.98 6.10 -13.81
C ASN A 6 11.56 7.03 -12.68
N ARG A 7 11.60 8.35 -12.90
CA ARG A 7 11.16 9.34 -11.91
C ARG A 7 9.68 9.18 -11.57
N LEU A 8 8.81 9.03 -12.57
CA LEU A 8 7.40 8.79 -12.32
C LEU A 8 7.20 7.45 -11.58
N THR A 9 7.85 6.37 -12.03
CA THR A 9 7.76 5.07 -11.36
C THR A 9 8.13 5.20 -9.88
N ILE A 10 9.23 5.87 -9.56
CA ILE A 10 9.63 6.12 -8.16
C ILE A 10 8.57 6.92 -7.41
N SER A 11 8.10 8.03 -7.99
CA SER A 11 7.12 8.92 -7.36
C SER A 11 5.81 8.19 -7.04
N ILE A 12 5.31 7.41 -7.99
CA ILE A 12 4.06 6.65 -7.84
C ILE A 12 4.24 5.47 -6.88
N SER A 13 5.42 4.84 -6.87
CA SER A 13 5.74 3.74 -5.95
C SER A 13 5.86 4.22 -4.50
N ILE A 14 6.44 5.40 -4.26
CA ILE A 14 6.49 6.02 -2.94
C ILE A 14 5.07 6.32 -2.46
N TYR A 15 4.27 6.96 -3.31
CA TYR A 15 2.88 7.27 -3.00
C TYR A 15 2.06 6.01 -2.68
N SER A 16 2.17 4.97 -3.51
CA SER A 16 1.44 3.72 -3.31
C SER A 16 1.90 2.96 -2.06
N ALA A 17 3.18 3.04 -1.69
CA ALA A 17 3.67 2.43 -0.45
C ALA A 17 3.01 3.04 0.79
N PHE A 18 2.87 4.36 0.83
CA PHE A 18 2.15 5.04 1.93
C PHE A 18 0.65 4.72 1.91
N LEU A 19 0.03 4.74 0.73
CA LEU A 19 -1.37 4.39 0.57
C LEU A 19 -1.65 2.93 0.98
N GLY A 20 -0.81 1.99 0.57
CA GLY A 20 -0.89 0.58 0.94
C GLY A 20 -0.69 0.38 2.44
N SER A 21 0.25 1.10 3.07
CA SER A 21 0.40 1.12 4.53
C SER A 21 -0.89 1.56 5.23
N GLY A 22 -1.46 2.69 4.81
CA GLY A 22 -2.66 3.26 5.41
C GLY A 22 -3.91 2.41 5.18
N ALA A 23 -4.07 1.87 3.97
CA ALA A 23 -5.16 0.96 3.64
C ALA A 23 -5.07 -0.36 4.44
N ASN A 24 -3.87 -0.90 4.64
CA ASN A 24 -3.71 -2.12 5.46
C ASN A 24 -4.10 -1.87 6.91
N LEU A 25 -3.73 -0.72 7.49
CA LEU A 25 -4.15 -0.36 8.85
C LEU A 25 -5.67 -0.26 8.97
N ILE A 26 -6.34 0.39 8.01
CA ILE A 26 -7.80 0.51 7.99
C ILE A 26 -8.46 -0.87 7.89
N ALA A 27 -7.97 -1.72 6.99
CA ALA A 27 -8.47 -3.07 6.80
C ALA A 27 -8.37 -3.92 8.08
N VAL A 28 -7.24 -3.82 8.80
CA VAL A 28 -7.05 -4.53 10.07
C VAL A 28 -7.95 -3.98 11.17
N LEU A 29 -8.14 -2.66 11.24
CA LEU A 29 -9.00 -2.02 12.23
C LEU A 29 -10.48 -2.44 12.10
N ALA A 30 -10.96 -2.66 10.88
CA ALA A 30 -12.33 -3.09 10.65
C ALA A 30 -12.59 -4.58 10.93
N GLN A 31 -11.55 -5.41 11.00
CA GLN A 31 -11.66 -6.85 11.30
C GLN A 31 -11.69 -7.12 12.81
N THR A 32 -12.61 -6.45 13.53
CA THR A 32 -12.72 -6.40 15.00
C THR A 32 -13.09 -7.72 15.71
N SER A 33 -13.10 -8.88 15.03
CA SER A 33 -13.29 -10.18 15.68
C SER A 33 -12.03 -10.73 16.35
N HIS A 34 -10.87 -10.07 16.20
CA HIS A 34 -9.57 -10.53 16.72
C HIS A 34 -8.83 -9.55 17.65
N TYR A 35 -9.35 -8.33 17.85
CA TYR A 35 -8.74 -7.34 18.73
C TYR A 35 -9.81 -6.79 19.69
N GLU A 36 -9.81 -7.27 20.93
CA GLU A 36 -10.70 -6.76 21.98
C GLU A 36 -10.47 -5.27 22.16
N VAL A 37 -11.53 -4.49 21.95
CA VAL A 37 -11.59 -3.02 22.05
C VAL A 37 -10.78 -2.30 20.95
N ALA A 38 -11.51 -1.82 19.94
CA ALA A 38 -11.05 -0.95 18.86
C ALA A 38 -10.57 0.43 19.36
N ALA A 39 -9.52 0.48 20.19
CA ALA A 39 -8.96 1.71 20.72
C ALA A 39 -7.67 2.15 20.01
N ARG A 40 -6.96 1.22 19.35
CA ARG A 40 -5.85 1.37 18.37
C ARG A 40 -4.96 0.13 18.48
N VAL A 41 -4.39 -0.30 17.36
CA VAL A 41 -3.42 -1.39 17.28
C VAL A 41 -2.13 -0.98 18.05
N SER A 42 -1.42 -1.93 18.68
CA SER A 42 -0.17 -1.64 19.39
C SER A 42 0.86 -0.96 18.45
N LEU A 43 1.81 -0.19 19.00
CA LEU A 43 2.80 0.50 18.17
C LEU A 43 3.59 -0.49 17.29
N VAL A 44 4.00 -1.62 17.87
CA VAL A 44 4.73 -2.69 17.17
C VAL A 44 3.89 -3.24 16.02
N SER A 45 2.65 -3.61 16.30
CA SER A 45 1.73 -4.13 15.28
C SER A 45 1.45 -3.11 14.19
N THR A 46 1.26 -1.84 14.54
CA THR A 46 1.04 -0.73 13.59
C THR A 46 2.20 -0.60 12.61
N VAL A 47 3.44 -0.63 13.11
CA VAL A 47 4.64 -0.54 12.27
C VAL A 47 4.72 -1.71 11.29
N TRP A 48 4.49 -2.94 11.76
CA TRP A 48 4.56 -4.12 10.90
C TRP A 48 3.44 -4.14 9.86
N PHE A 49 2.21 -3.81 10.23
CA PHE A 49 1.12 -3.69 9.26
C PHE A 49 1.39 -2.60 8.22
N CYS A 50 2.01 -1.48 8.58
CA CYS A 50 2.45 -0.49 7.61
C CYS A 50 3.47 -1.08 6.62
N ILE A 51 4.53 -1.72 7.14
CA ILE A 51 5.60 -2.30 6.30
C ILE A 51 5.02 -3.29 5.28
N PHE A 52 4.18 -4.22 5.71
CA PHE A 52 3.62 -5.22 4.79
C PHE A 52 2.57 -4.65 3.84
N GLY A 53 1.82 -3.63 4.26
CA GLY A 53 0.94 -2.85 3.38
C GLY A 53 1.72 -2.15 2.27
N ALA A 54 2.86 -1.55 2.59
CA ALA A 54 3.78 -0.96 1.64
C ALA A 54 4.42 -1.99 0.70
N VAL A 55 4.88 -3.13 1.23
CA VAL A 55 5.48 -4.21 0.42
C VAL A 55 4.50 -4.71 -0.64
N GLY A 56 3.24 -4.95 -0.27
CA GLY A 56 2.24 -5.36 -1.25
C GLY A 56 2.04 -4.35 -2.37
N ALA A 57 2.02 -3.05 -2.05
CA ALA A 57 1.92 -1.98 -3.04
C ALA A 57 3.19 -1.89 -3.92
N LEU A 58 4.37 -2.07 -3.34
CA LEU A 58 5.65 -2.03 -4.06
C LEU A 58 5.89 -3.23 -4.98
N LEU A 59 5.20 -4.35 -4.78
CA LEU A 59 5.28 -5.48 -5.71
C LEU A 59 4.40 -5.27 -6.94
N VAL A 60 3.27 -4.59 -6.79
CA VAL A 60 2.32 -4.36 -7.88
C VAL A 60 2.72 -3.13 -8.71
N VAL A 61 2.85 -1.99 -8.04
CA VAL A 61 2.81 -0.67 -8.69
C VAL A 61 4.02 -0.37 -9.58
N PRO A 62 5.28 -0.61 -9.18
CA PRO A 62 6.42 -0.32 -10.05
C PRO A 62 6.37 -1.09 -11.37
N ILE A 63 5.96 -2.36 -11.31
CA ILE A 63 5.85 -3.23 -12.49
C ILE A 63 4.75 -2.72 -13.41
N SER A 64 3.58 -2.38 -12.87
CA SER A 64 2.46 -1.85 -13.65
C SER A 64 2.83 -0.53 -14.33
N ILE A 65 3.44 0.41 -13.60
CA ILE A 65 3.84 1.70 -14.18
C ILE A 65 4.92 1.52 -15.25
N TYR A 66 5.88 0.60 -15.04
CA TYR A 66 6.94 0.38 -16.02
C TYR A 66 6.43 -0.22 -17.34
N HIS A 67 5.42 -1.10 -17.29
CA HIS A 67 4.90 -1.81 -18.47
C HIS A 67 3.75 -1.08 -19.16
N PHE A 68 2.84 -0.45 -18.42
CA PHE A 68 1.65 0.18 -19.01
C PHE A 68 1.86 1.65 -19.38
N ARG A 69 3.00 2.24 -19.03
CA ARG A 69 3.28 3.68 -19.22
C ARG A 69 4.50 3.89 -20.12
N GLU A 70 4.28 3.75 -21.41
CA GLU A 70 5.34 3.85 -22.43
C GLU A 70 5.88 5.27 -22.60
N ASP A 71 5.01 6.29 -22.59
CA ASP A 71 5.39 7.68 -22.88
C ASP A 71 5.03 8.63 -21.72
N PRO A 72 5.94 8.83 -20.75
CA PRO A 72 5.66 9.57 -19.52
C PRO A 72 5.37 11.07 -19.71
N MET A 73 5.58 11.60 -20.92
CA MET A 73 5.46 13.03 -21.24
C MET A 73 4.13 13.40 -21.90
N LYS A 74 3.25 12.44 -22.19
CA LYS A 74 1.92 12.70 -22.75
C LYS A 74 0.84 12.55 -21.69
N LEU A 75 0.27 13.69 -21.30
CA LEU A 75 -0.94 13.76 -20.45
C LEU A 75 -2.16 13.05 -21.06
N ARG A 76 -2.09 12.67 -22.34
CA ARG A 76 -3.19 12.10 -23.13
C ARG A 76 -3.56 10.67 -22.74
N ASP A 77 -2.73 10.02 -21.91
CA ASP A 77 -2.95 8.66 -21.43
C ASP A 77 -3.68 8.60 -20.07
N LEU A 78 -4.43 9.66 -19.71
CA LEU A 78 -5.28 9.73 -18.52
C LEU A 78 -6.22 8.52 -18.38
N ALA A 79 -6.60 7.86 -19.48
CA ALA A 79 -7.40 6.66 -19.50
C ALA A 79 -6.70 5.42 -18.90
N THR A 80 -5.37 5.42 -18.77
CA THR A 80 -4.62 4.34 -18.13
C THR A 80 -4.73 4.37 -16.61
N TRP A 81 -4.97 5.54 -16.00
CA TRP A 81 -5.09 5.68 -14.55
C TRP A 81 -6.29 4.94 -13.95
N PRO A 82 -7.50 4.97 -14.55
CA PRO A 82 -8.60 4.09 -14.14
C PRO A 82 -8.23 2.60 -14.18
N LEU A 83 -7.50 2.15 -15.20
CA LEU A 83 -7.07 0.75 -15.31
C LEU A 83 -6.05 0.39 -14.23
N LEU A 84 -5.07 1.26 -14.00
CA LEU A 84 -4.07 1.08 -12.92
C LEU A 84 -4.71 1.15 -11.53
N ALA A 85 -5.71 2.01 -11.34
CA ALA A 85 -6.52 2.11 -10.13
C ALA A 85 -7.32 0.84 -9.87
N PHE A 86 -7.98 0.31 -10.90
CA PHE A 86 -8.68 -0.97 -10.80
C PHE A 86 -7.71 -2.12 -10.54
N GLY A 87 -6.59 -2.15 -11.25
CA GLY A 87 -5.51 -3.12 -11.03
C GLY A 87 -5.01 -3.09 -9.60
N PHE A 88 -4.74 -1.90 -9.04
CA PHE A 88 -4.35 -1.74 -7.64
C PHE A 88 -5.47 -2.17 -6.68
N ALA A 89 -6.71 -1.72 -6.90
CA ALA A 89 -7.86 -2.06 -6.08
C ALA A 89 -8.06 -3.57 -5.92
N VAL A 90 -7.85 -4.31 -7.00
CA VAL A 90 -8.02 -5.77 -7.00
C VAL A 90 -6.76 -6.43 -6.50
N SER A 91 -5.57 -6.11 -7.02
CA SER A 91 -4.36 -6.89 -6.74
C SER A 91 -3.75 -6.63 -5.36
N TRP A 92 -3.75 -5.39 -4.89
CA TRP A 92 -3.11 -5.03 -3.62
C TRP A 92 -3.68 -5.80 -2.42
N PRO A 93 -5.03 -5.92 -2.23
CA PRO A 93 -5.60 -6.68 -1.13
C PRO A 93 -5.10 -8.12 -1.06
N PHE A 94 -5.08 -8.84 -2.19
CA PHE A 94 -4.64 -10.22 -2.20
C PHE A 94 -3.13 -10.36 -1.98
N VAL A 95 -2.32 -9.50 -2.62
CA VAL A 95 -0.86 -9.53 -2.44
C VAL A 95 -0.50 -9.23 -0.99
N THR A 96 -1.09 -8.21 -0.37
CA THR A 96 -0.88 -7.88 1.04
C THR A 96 -1.39 -8.99 1.96
N ALA A 97 -2.55 -9.59 1.66
CA ALA A 97 -3.11 -10.70 2.41
C ALA A 97 -2.21 -11.95 2.43
N ALA A 98 -1.48 -12.25 1.35
CA ALA A 98 -0.52 -13.36 1.35
C ALA A 98 0.56 -13.22 2.43
N PHE A 99 0.91 -11.99 2.80
CA PHE A 99 1.90 -11.71 3.84
C PHE A 99 1.31 -11.64 5.24
N PHE A 100 -0.02 -11.61 5.39
CA PHE A 100 -0.67 -11.44 6.69
C PHE A 100 -0.25 -12.48 7.76
N PRO A 101 -0.13 -13.79 7.44
CA PRO A 101 0.34 -14.78 8.41
C PRO A 101 1.78 -14.51 8.85
N VAL A 102 2.63 -14.06 7.91
CA VAL A 102 4.02 -13.69 8.18
C VAL A 102 4.05 -12.45 9.08
N THR A 103 3.22 -11.44 8.81
CA THR A 103 3.08 -10.24 9.65
C THR A 103 2.74 -10.59 11.09
N LEU A 104 1.74 -11.45 11.31
CA LEU A 104 1.35 -11.89 12.64
C LEU A 104 2.47 -12.68 13.32
N HIS A 105 3.16 -13.57 12.60
CA HIS A 105 4.29 -14.33 13.15
C HIS A 105 5.44 -13.42 13.60
N PHE A 106 5.75 -12.35 12.85
CA PHE A 106 6.72 -11.33 13.26
C PHE A 106 6.30 -10.59 14.52
N ILE A 107 5.04 -10.16 14.60
CA ILE A 107 4.51 -9.44 15.77
C ILE A 107 4.61 -10.32 17.02
N VAL A 108 4.10 -11.55 16.94
CA VAL A 108 4.11 -12.51 18.05
C VAL A 108 5.54 -12.87 18.47
N ALA A 109 6.46 -13.03 17.52
CA ALA A 109 7.85 -13.33 17.82
C ALA A 109 8.55 -12.21 18.59
N ILE A 110 8.26 -10.96 18.26
CA ILE A 110 8.81 -9.80 18.96
C ILE A 110 8.17 -9.66 20.35
N GLU A 111 6.85 -9.75 20.43
CA GLU A 111 6.11 -9.58 21.69
C GLU A 111 6.44 -10.68 22.72
N ASN A 112 6.66 -11.92 22.26
CA ASN A 112 7.03 -13.05 23.12
C ASN A 112 8.54 -13.26 23.27
N GLY A 113 9.38 -12.46 22.61
CA GLY A 113 10.84 -12.56 22.69
C GLY A 113 11.40 -13.89 22.16
N TYR A 114 10.86 -14.41 21.06
CA TYR A 114 11.36 -15.66 20.48
C TYR A 114 12.81 -15.51 19.99
N GLY A 115 13.62 -16.55 20.24
CA GLY A 115 14.95 -16.65 19.66
C GLY A 115 14.90 -16.77 18.14
N LEU A 116 15.90 -16.21 17.45
CA LEU A 116 15.98 -16.19 15.98
C LEU A 116 15.85 -17.58 15.35
N SER A 117 16.38 -18.62 16.00
CA SER A 117 16.28 -20.01 15.54
C SER A 117 14.85 -20.54 15.52
N VAL A 118 14.05 -20.24 16.55
CA VAL A 118 12.64 -20.64 16.68
C VAL A 118 11.78 -19.87 15.68
N PHE A 119 12.10 -18.59 15.48
CA PHE A 119 11.41 -17.77 14.49
C PHE A 119 11.62 -18.32 13.07
N LEU A 120 12.88 -18.58 12.69
CA LEU A 120 13.24 -19.04 11.35
C LEU A 120 12.78 -20.46 11.03
N SER A 121 12.73 -21.35 12.03
CA SER A 121 12.27 -22.72 11.82
C SER A 121 10.78 -22.82 11.47
N ALA A 122 9.96 -21.90 12.01
CA ALA A 122 8.52 -21.84 11.74
C ALA A 122 8.17 -21.04 10.48
N LEU A 123 9.10 -20.25 9.93
CA LEU A 123 8.86 -19.36 8.80
C LEU A 123 8.33 -20.08 7.53
N PRO A 124 8.86 -21.25 7.11
CA PRO A 124 8.38 -21.94 5.92
C PRO A 124 6.90 -22.32 6.01
N ASP A 125 6.46 -22.85 7.16
CA ASP A 125 5.07 -23.24 7.38
C ASP A 125 4.13 -22.03 7.36
N VAL A 126 4.58 -20.90 7.91
CA VAL A 126 3.83 -19.64 7.91
C VAL A 126 3.69 -19.07 6.50
N ILE A 127 4.74 -19.15 5.67
CA ILE A 127 4.70 -18.74 4.26
C ILE A 127 3.68 -19.58 3.49
N LEU A 128 3.64 -20.90 3.72
CA LEU A 128 2.66 -21.79 3.08
C LEU A 128 1.21 -21.46 3.47
N ARG A 129 0.98 -21.00 4.71
CA ARG A 129 -0.34 -20.48 5.14
C ARG A 129 -0.74 -19.21 4.40
N GLY A 130 0.22 -18.48 3.83
CA GLY A 130 0.00 -17.30 3.00
C GLY A 130 -0.93 -17.57 1.82
N PHE A 131 -0.92 -18.78 1.25
CA PHE A 131 -1.82 -19.12 0.12
C PHE A 131 -3.29 -19.14 0.53
N ASN A 132 -3.60 -19.69 1.70
CA ASN A 132 -4.97 -19.65 2.24
C ASN A 132 -5.36 -18.20 2.62
N SER A 133 -4.42 -17.50 3.25
CA SER A 133 -4.65 -16.11 3.67
C SER A 133 -4.91 -15.17 2.49
N PHE A 134 -4.22 -15.37 1.37
CA PHE A 134 -4.44 -14.64 0.11
C PHE A 134 -5.92 -14.62 -0.27
N PHE A 135 -6.61 -15.76 -0.27
CA PHE A 135 -8.02 -15.83 -0.65
C PHE A 135 -8.95 -15.28 0.42
N ILE A 136 -8.75 -15.69 1.68
CA ILE A 136 -9.68 -15.33 2.77
C ILE A 136 -9.54 -13.84 3.13
N TYR A 137 -8.33 -13.41 3.49
CA TYR A 137 -8.09 -12.03 3.90
C TYR A 137 -8.09 -11.09 2.70
N GLY A 138 -7.66 -11.54 1.51
CA GLY A 138 -7.74 -10.72 0.30
C GLY A 138 -9.18 -10.40 -0.07
N ALA A 139 -10.08 -11.38 0.00
CA ALA A 139 -11.51 -11.14 -0.21
C ALA A 139 -12.12 -10.26 0.89
N ALA A 140 -11.73 -10.47 2.16
CA ALA A 140 -12.23 -9.68 3.28
C ALA A 140 -11.79 -8.20 3.23
N THR A 141 -10.69 -7.89 2.54
CA THR A 141 -10.11 -6.53 2.45
C THR A 141 -10.37 -5.86 1.10
N ILE A 142 -11.21 -6.46 0.25
CA ILE A 142 -11.48 -5.95 -1.10
C ILE A 142 -12.19 -4.60 -1.08
N TYR A 143 -13.04 -4.35 -0.08
CA TYR A 143 -13.74 -3.08 0.07
C TYR A 143 -12.75 -1.93 0.32
N THR A 144 -11.82 -2.12 1.27
CA THR A 144 -10.70 -1.20 1.50
C THR A 144 -9.83 -1.07 0.26
N GLY A 145 -9.60 -2.16 -0.46
CA GLY A 145 -8.89 -2.18 -1.74
C GLY A 145 -9.52 -1.29 -2.79
N ILE A 146 -10.83 -1.36 -2.99
CA ILE A 146 -11.57 -0.53 -3.96
C ILE A 146 -11.42 0.96 -3.64
N LEU A 147 -11.59 1.33 -2.36
CA LEU A 147 -11.40 2.70 -1.90
C LEU A 147 -9.95 3.17 -2.11
N ALA A 148 -8.98 2.34 -1.73
CA ALA A 148 -7.57 2.62 -1.93
C ALA A 148 -7.23 2.76 -3.43
N GLY A 149 -7.79 1.93 -4.31
CA GLY A 149 -7.62 2.07 -5.75
C GLY A 149 -8.18 3.37 -6.32
N PHE A 150 -9.34 3.82 -5.83
CA PHE A 150 -9.88 5.12 -6.22
C PHE A 150 -8.94 6.28 -5.81
N VAL A 151 -8.46 6.26 -4.56
CA VAL A 151 -7.49 7.23 -4.06
C VAL A 151 -6.17 7.13 -4.84
N PHE A 152 -5.73 5.92 -5.18
CA PHE A 152 -4.56 5.68 -6.00
C PHE A 152 -4.68 6.33 -7.38
N GLY A 153 -5.82 6.16 -8.05
CA GLY A 153 -6.08 6.76 -9.37
C GLY A 153 -6.01 8.28 -9.34
N ILE A 154 -6.68 8.92 -8.38
CA ILE A 154 -6.66 10.39 -8.24
C ILE A 154 -5.25 10.89 -7.95
N GLY A 155 -4.58 10.32 -6.95
CA GLY A 155 -3.22 10.72 -6.59
C GLY A 155 -2.22 10.49 -7.73
N GLY A 156 -2.39 9.38 -8.47
CA GLY A 156 -1.62 9.07 -9.65
C GLY A 156 -1.73 10.13 -10.74
N ILE A 157 -2.96 10.57 -11.06
CA ILE A 157 -3.22 11.66 -12.02
C ILE A 157 -2.54 12.97 -11.57
N ILE A 158 -2.62 13.30 -10.28
CA ILE A 158 -2.01 14.53 -9.74
C ILE A 158 -0.48 14.47 -9.88
N ILE A 159 0.13 13.37 -9.45
CA ILE A 159 1.59 13.18 -9.51
C ILE A 159 2.06 13.18 -10.97
N ASP A 160 1.32 12.54 -11.87
CA ASP A 160 1.56 12.55 -13.30
C ASP A 160 1.57 13.98 -13.88
N ALA A 161 0.50 14.73 -13.64
CA ALA A 161 0.36 16.09 -14.14
C ALA A 161 1.51 16.97 -13.66
N ILE A 162 1.92 16.83 -12.40
CA ILE A 162 3.05 17.55 -11.83
C ILE A 162 4.36 17.08 -12.45
N ASP A 163 4.56 15.79 -12.69
CA ASP A 163 5.77 15.28 -13.33
C ASP A 163 5.96 15.91 -14.72
N VAL A 164 4.90 15.96 -15.52
CA VAL A 164 4.88 16.56 -16.86
C VAL A 164 5.12 18.06 -16.83
N VAL A 165 4.53 18.79 -15.86
CA VAL A 165 4.75 20.23 -15.70
C VAL A 165 6.18 20.51 -15.22
N SER A 166 6.65 19.74 -14.24
CA SER A 166 7.96 19.94 -13.62
C SER A 166 9.12 19.76 -14.60
N ASP A 167 8.97 18.86 -15.57
CA ASP A 167 9.96 18.63 -16.62
C ASP A 167 10.07 19.85 -17.56
N ARG A 168 8.96 20.57 -17.78
CA ARG A 168 8.96 21.81 -18.58
C ARG A 168 9.63 22.98 -17.87
N TYR A 169 9.55 23.04 -16.53
CA TYR A 169 10.11 24.13 -15.71
C TYR A 169 11.43 23.76 -15.01
N SER A 170 12.05 22.63 -15.38
CA SER A 170 13.30 22.12 -14.79
C SER A 170 13.26 21.82 -13.29
N TRP A 171 12.07 21.61 -12.71
CA TRP A 171 11.88 21.25 -11.30
C TRP A 171 11.90 19.73 -11.10
N ARG A 172 13.08 19.14 -11.30
CA ARG A 172 13.25 17.70 -11.47
C ARG A 172 12.72 16.79 -10.35
N TYR A 173 12.44 17.30 -9.15
CA TYR A 173 12.00 16.52 -7.98
C TYR A 173 10.60 16.91 -7.44
N ALA A 174 9.85 17.76 -8.14
CA ALA A 174 8.55 18.23 -7.66
C ALA A 174 7.52 17.08 -7.51
N SER A 175 7.51 16.13 -8.44
CA SER A 175 6.63 14.95 -8.40
C SER A 175 6.89 14.06 -7.18
N VAL A 176 8.16 13.83 -6.84
CA VAL A 176 8.56 13.07 -5.64
C VAL A 176 8.11 13.79 -4.36
N GLY A 177 8.29 15.11 -4.30
CA GLY A 177 7.82 15.91 -3.17
C GLY A 177 6.32 15.81 -2.95
N VAL A 178 5.53 15.91 -4.03
CA VAL A 178 4.06 15.77 -3.95
C VAL A 178 3.66 14.35 -3.56
N SER A 179 4.31 13.32 -4.09
CA SER A 179 4.08 11.93 -3.67
C SER A 179 4.25 11.72 -2.18
N ILE A 180 5.31 12.30 -1.59
CA ILE A 180 5.56 12.22 -0.15
C ILE A 180 4.47 12.98 0.62
N ILE A 181 4.12 14.20 0.21
CA ILE A 181 3.08 15.00 0.89
C ILE A 181 1.73 14.27 0.88
N LEU A 182 1.30 13.78 -0.28
CA LEU A 182 0.04 13.02 -0.41
C LEU A 182 0.09 11.73 0.41
N GLY A 183 1.17 10.96 0.27
CA GLY A 183 1.34 9.68 0.97
C GLY A 183 1.36 9.84 2.49
N VAL A 184 2.16 10.77 3.01
CA VAL A 184 2.23 11.07 4.45
C VAL A 184 0.89 11.56 4.97
N SER A 185 0.17 12.40 4.21
CA SER A 185 -1.16 12.86 4.62
C SER A 185 -2.15 11.71 4.79
N ILE A 186 -2.15 10.75 3.84
CA ILE A 186 -2.99 9.55 3.91
C ILE A 186 -2.58 8.68 5.10
N LEU A 187 -1.28 8.43 5.29
CA LEU A 187 -0.80 7.61 6.40
C LEU A 187 -1.10 8.26 7.76
N CYS A 188 -0.89 9.56 7.90
CA CYS A 188 -1.26 10.31 9.10
C CYS A 188 -2.75 10.22 9.37
N PHE A 189 -3.59 10.33 8.34
CA PHE A 189 -5.03 10.15 8.48
C PHE A 189 -5.40 8.73 8.95
N SER A 190 -4.76 7.69 8.39
CA SER A 190 -4.98 6.30 8.82
C SER A 190 -4.51 6.02 10.26
N ILE A 191 -3.48 6.71 10.75
CA ILE A 191 -2.94 6.52 12.11
C ILE A 191 -3.69 7.37 13.15
N PHE A 192 -4.02 8.61 12.82
CA PHE A 192 -4.55 9.58 13.79
C PHE A 192 -6.04 9.87 13.62
N GLY A 193 -6.67 9.40 12.55
CA GLY A 193 -8.09 9.62 12.26
C GLY A 193 -9.04 9.02 13.31
N PRO A 194 -10.29 9.49 13.36
CA PRO A 194 -11.31 8.93 14.25
C PRO A 194 -11.62 7.48 13.88
N VAL A 195 -11.56 6.57 14.86
CA VAL A 195 -11.70 5.12 14.63
C VAL A 195 -13.08 4.79 14.08
N GLU A 196 -14.12 5.49 14.54
CA GLU A 196 -15.50 5.31 14.06
C GLU A 196 -15.67 5.62 12.57
N LEU A 197 -14.82 6.51 12.05
CA LEU A 197 -14.81 6.90 10.64
C LEU A 197 -13.93 5.94 9.83
N LEU A 198 -12.77 5.54 10.36
CA LEU A 198 -11.87 4.58 9.71
C LEU A 198 -12.52 3.20 9.55
N ASN A 199 -13.26 2.72 10.55
CA ASN A 199 -13.96 1.43 10.46
C ASN A 199 -15.04 1.37 9.38
N ARG A 200 -15.52 2.51 8.86
CA ARG A 200 -16.46 2.54 7.74
C ARG A 200 -15.80 2.30 6.38
N PHE A 201 -14.48 2.40 6.32
CA PHE A 201 -13.69 2.22 5.10
C PHE A 201 -13.03 0.83 5.00
N GLY A 202 -13.18 0.01 6.04
CA GLY A 202 -12.69 -1.36 6.08
C GLY A 202 -13.76 -2.36 5.70
#